data_AF-A0A0Q5JS15-F1
#
_entry.id   AF-A0A0Q5JS15-F1
#
_cell.length_a   1.000
_cell.length_b   1.000
_cell.length_c   1.000
_cell.angle_alpha   90.00
_cell.angle_beta   90.00
_cell.angle_gamma   90.00
#
_symmetry.space_group_name_H-M   'P 1'
#
loop_
_entity.id
_entity.type
_entity.pdbx_description
1 polymer ?
#
loop_
_entity_poly.entity_id
_entity_poly.type
_entity_poly.pdbx_seq_one_letter_code
_entity_poly.pdbx_strand_id
1 'polypeptide(L)'
;MSSSENTARDLQRSLLGLMRQNSRAGRVVVAVDALDSEAAGAFADAFAAAVEQEGTTVFRAALADGVPNARERLIAPFRAGEPFGPGDVAPADAVLVVSGRFLHTPEVRGLWNFSVWLESNPPIGAPRPELPDAEKHYLRTSRPKAAASVIVENSDTAHPVQVFGDFC
;
A
#
# COMPACT_ATOMS: atom_id res chain seq x y z
N MET A 1 -2.08 13.62 -22.83
CA MET A 1 -1.06 13.38 -21.79
C MET A 1 -1.38 14.10 -20.48
N SER A 2 -1.88 15.35 -20.48
CA SER A 2 -2.19 16.07 -19.22
C SER A 2 -3.41 15.54 -18.42
N SER A 3 -4.44 14.99 -19.07
CA SER A 3 -5.66 14.54 -18.35
C SER A 3 -5.46 13.25 -17.54
N SER A 4 -4.70 12.30 -18.05
CA SER A 4 -4.50 10.98 -17.43
C SER A 4 -3.58 11.06 -16.21
N GLU A 5 -2.49 11.83 -16.31
CA GLU A 5 -1.61 12.11 -15.17
C GLU A 5 -2.36 12.81 -14.02
N ASN A 6 -3.34 13.67 -14.35
CA ASN A 6 -4.19 14.29 -13.35
C ASN A 6 -5.11 13.25 -12.68
N THR A 7 -5.71 12.32 -13.43
CA THR A 7 -6.55 11.24 -12.86
C THR A 7 -5.78 10.40 -11.84
N ALA A 8 -4.59 9.92 -12.18
CA ALA A 8 -3.79 9.12 -11.27
C ALA A 8 -3.41 9.92 -10.01
N ARG A 9 -3.01 11.19 -10.18
CA ARG A 9 -2.67 12.07 -9.05
C ARG A 9 -3.87 12.37 -8.15
N ASP A 10 -5.04 12.60 -8.74
CA ASP A 10 -6.27 12.88 -8.00
C ASP A 10 -6.72 11.67 -7.19
N LEU A 11 -6.53 10.45 -7.71
CA LEU A 11 -6.70 9.23 -6.91
C LEU A 11 -5.77 9.23 -5.70
N GLN A 12 -4.46 9.46 -5.89
CA GLN A 12 -3.51 9.46 -4.77
C GLN A 12 -3.88 10.47 -3.68
N ARG A 13 -4.33 11.68 -4.07
CA ARG A 13 -4.82 12.68 -3.12
C ARG A 13 -6.09 12.24 -2.40
N SER A 14 -7.03 11.62 -3.11
CA SER A 14 -8.23 11.04 -2.51
C SER A 14 -7.88 9.99 -1.45
N LEU A 15 -6.96 9.06 -1.77
CA LEU A 15 -6.49 8.04 -0.84
C LEU A 15 -5.77 8.63 0.38
N LEU A 16 -5.00 9.71 0.19
CA LEU A 16 -4.37 10.43 1.30
C LEU A 16 -5.43 11.03 2.24
N GLY A 17 -6.49 11.61 1.68
CA GLY A 17 -7.64 12.10 2.44
C GLY A 17 -8.32 10.98 3.25
N LEU A 18 -8.54 9.81 2.66
CA LEU A 18 -9.10 8.64 3.34
C LEU A 18 -8.18 8.13 4.46
N MET A 19 -6.88 8.03 4.20
CA MET A 19 -5.88 7.64 5.20
C MET A 19 -5.92 8.60 6.40
N ARG A 20 -5.97 9.92 6.17
CA ARG A 20 -6.06 10.93 7.25
C ARG A 20 -7.36 10.83 8.03
N GLN A 21 -8.47 10.46 7.40
CA GLN A 21 -9.74 10.23 8.10
C GLN A 21 -9.65 9.04 9.05
N ASN A 22 -8.98 7.96 8.64
CA ASN A 22 -8.80 6.74 9.44
C ASN A 22 -7.68 6.87 10.49
N SER A 23 -6.67 7.71 10.24
CA SER A 23 -5.50 7.89 11.11
C SER A 23 -5.06 9.36 11.13
N ARG A 24 -5.64 10.12 12.07
CA ARG A 24 -5.56 11.59 12.10
C ARG A 24 -4.25 12.15 12.66
N ALA A 25 -3.51 11.38 13.44
CA ALA A 25 -2.32 11.88 14.15
C ALA A 25 -1.31 10.77 14.42
N GLY A 26 -0.08 11.18 14.75
CA GLY A 26 1.02 10.28 15.04
C GLY A 26 1.73 9.80 13.77
N ARG A 27 2.71 8.91 13.99
CA ARG A 27 3.44 8.23 12.92
C ARG A 27 2.56 7.16 12.28
N VAL A 28 2.14 7.41 11.05
CA VAL A 28 1.18 6.56 10.31
C VAL A 28 1.93 5.59 9.42
N VAL A 29 1.55 4.31 9.46
CA VAL A 29 2.11 3.28 8.57
C VAL A 29 1.07 2.89 7.53
N VAL A 30 1.42 3.02 6.26
CA VAL A 30 0.57 2.67 5.11
C VAL A 30 1.16 1.45 4.41
N ALA A 31 0.36 0.41 4.17
CA ALA A 31 0.77 -0.72 3.35
C ALA A 31 0.20 -0.61 1.92
N VAL A 32 1.02 -0.89 0.91
CA VAL A 32 0.62 -1.06 -0.49
C VAL A 32 0.97 -2.48 -0.89
N ASP A 33 -0.06 -3.31 -1.02
CA ASP A 33 0.07 -4.74 -1.27
C ASP A 33 -0.46 -5.08 -2.66
N ALA A 34 0.28 -5.92 -3.38
CA ALA A 34 -0.11 -6.43 -4.68
C ALA A 34 0.44 -7.85 -4.86
N LEU A 35 0.04 -8.55 -5.92
CA LEU A 35 0.77 -9.75 -6.37
C LEU A 35 2.04 -9.38 -7.15
N ASP A 36 2.07 -8.19 -7.75
CA ASP A 36 3.21 -7.63 -8.47
C ASP A 36 3.92 -6.58 -7.59
N SER A 37 5.11 -6.93 -7.10
CA SER A 37 5.90 -6.04 -6.24
C SER A 37 6.37 -4.77 -6.94
N GLU A 38 6.60 -4.81 -8.26
CA GLU A 38 7.01 -3.62 -9.01
C GLU A 38 5.84 -2.64 -9.12
N ALA A 39 4.64 -3.16 -9.41
CA ALA A 39 3.43 -2.35 -9.41
C ALA A 39 3.12 -1.75 -8.02
N ALA A 40 3.29 -2.54 -6.95
CA ALA A 40 3.15 -2.05 -5.58
C ALA A 40 4.16 -0.93 -5.27
N GLY A 41 5.41 -1.10 -5.68
CA GLY A 41 6.46 -0.09 -5.51
C GLY A 41 6.17 1.20 -6.26
N ALA A 42 5.81 1.12 -7.54
CA ALA A 42 5.47 2.28 -8.35
C ALA A 42 4.25 3.04 -7.79
N PHE A 43 3.23 2.32 -7.32
CA PHE A 43 2.06 2.92 -6.69
C PHE A 43 2.42 3.59 -5.35
N ALA A 44 3.27 2.94 -4.53
CA ALA A 44 3.75 3.50 -3.28
C ALA A 44 4.59 4.78 -3.48
N ASP A 45 5.37 4.85 -4.55
CA ASP A 45 6.14 6.04 -4.92
C ASP A 45 5.22 7.20 -5.29
N ALA A 46 4.17 6.94 -6.07
CA ALA A 46 3.17 7.94 -6.42
C ALA A 46 2.39 8.43 -5.19
N PHE A 47 2.04 7.53 -4.27
CA PHE A 47 1.38 7.90 -3.02
C PHE A 47 2.30 8.72 -2.10
N ALA A 48 3.57 8.31 -1.97
CA ALA A 48 4.57 9.05 -1.19
C ALA A 48 4.76 10.48 -1.73
N ALA A 49 4.82 10.65 -3.05
CA ALA A 49 4.90 11.98 -3.66
C ALA A 49 3.66 12.84 -3.34
N ALA A 50 2.46 12.25 -3.25
CA ALA A 50 1.25 12.97 -2.84
C ALA A 50 1.31 13.40 -1.36
N VAL A 51 1.88 12.56 -0.47
CA VAL A 51 2.10 12.89 0.95
C VAL A 51 3.09 14.05 1.09
N GLU A 52 4.20 14.03 0.33
CA GLU A 52 5.20 15.10 0.34
C GLU A 52 4.65 16.43 -0.17
N GLN A 53 3.78 16.39 -1.19
CA GLN A 53 3.12 17.59 -1.72
C GLN A 53 2.24 18.31 -0.69
N GLU A 54 1.70 17.58 0.29
CA GLU A 54 0.96 18.13 1.44
C GLU A 54 1.88 18.55 2.60
N GLY A 55 3.20 18.48 2.41
CA GLY A 55 4.20 18.93 3.40
C GLY A 55 4.45 17.96 4.56
N THR A 56 3.99 16.71 4.46
CA THR A 56 4.28 15.69 5.48
C THR A 56 5.55 14.91 5.11
N THR A 57 6.47 14.76 6.08
CA THR A 57 7.62 13.86 5.93
C THR A 57 7.16 12.43 5.68
N VAL A 58 7.64 11.84 4.58
CA VAL A 58 7.35 10.45 4.22
C VAL A 58 8.64 9.64 4.13
N PHE A 59 8.54 8.37 4.53
CA PHE A 59 9.57 7.36 4.35
C PHE A 59 9.00 6.23 3.51
N ARG A 60 9.87 5.54 2.77
CA ARG A 60 9.49 4.39 1.94
C ARG A 60 10.29 3.17 2.35
N ALA A 61 9.63 2.02 2.35
CA ALA A 61 10.27 0.73 2.52
C ALA A 61 9.62 -0.29 1.58
N ALA A 62 10.44 -1.10 0.92
CA ALA A 62 9.96 -2.28 0.20
C ALA A 62 10.24 -3.51 1.06
N LEU A 63 9.21 -4.33 1.29
CA LEU A 63 9.34 -5.62 1.92
C LEU A 63 9.29 -6.70 0.85
N ALA A 64 10.34 -7.52 0.79
CA ALA A 64 10.29 -8.79 0.07
C ALA A 64 9.22 -9.70 0.68
N ASP A 65 8.73 -10.67 -0.09
CA ASP A 65 7.68 -11.62 0.31
C ASP A 65 7.77 -12.04 1.78
N GLY A 66 6.82 -11.58 2.60
CA GLY A 66 6.66 -12.01 3.99
C GLY A 66 7.86 -11.78 4.92
N VAL A 67 8.67 -10.71 4.74
CA VAL A 67 9.89 -10.48 5.54
C VAL A 67 9.65 -10.77 7.04
N PRO A 68 10.35 -11.76 7.63
CA PRO A 68 10.30 -11.97 9.06
C PRO A 68 10.92 -10.75 9.76
N ASN A 69 10.29 -10.32 10.85
CA ASN A 69 10.71 -9.20 11.69
C ASN A 69 10.43 -7.79 11.14
N ALA A 70 9.48 -7.61 10.21
CA ALA A 70 9.04 -6.27 9.78
C ALA A 70 8.62 -5.41 10.99
N ARG A 71 7.95 -6.03 11.97
CA ARG A 71 7.57 -5.37 13.23
C ARG A 71 8.80 -4.83 13.96
N GLU A 72 9.76 -5.68 14.30
CA GLU A 72 10.87 -5.32 15.18
C GLU A 72 11.88 -4.41 14.48
N ARG A 73 12.14 -4.63 13.19
CA ARG A 73 13.20 -3.91 12.47
C ARG A 73 12.77 -2.58 11.89
N LEU A 74 11.48 -2.42 11.59
CA LEU A 74 10.98 -1.27 10.84
C LEU A 74 9.83 -0.59 11.58
N ILE A 75 8.77 -1.32 11.90
CA ILE A 75 7.52 -0.70 12.35
C ILE A 75 7.59 -0.20 13.80
N ALA A 76 8.14 -1.00 14.72
CA ALA A 76 8.24 -0.62 16.12
C ALA A 76 9.18 0.58 16.34
N PRO A 77 10.40 0.61 15.76
CA PRO A 77 11.28 1.77 15.90
C PRO A 77 10.70 3.02 15.22
N PHE A 78 10.10 2.87 14.02
CA PHE A 78 9.38 3.98 13.38
C PHE A 78 8.31 4.53 14.31
N ARG A 79 7.42 3.70 14.86
CA ARG A 79 6.37 4.16 15.79
C ARG A 79 6.93 4.80 17.05
N ALA A 80 8.05 4.29 17.58
CA ALA A 80 8.73 4.85 18.76
C ALA A 80 9.44 6.19 18.48
N GLY A 81 9.77 6.49 17.22
CA GLY A 81 10.62 7.64 16.89
C GLY A 81 12.09 7.35 17.17
N GLU A 82 12.43 6.07 17.09
CA GLU A 82 13.79 5.56 17.17
C GLU A 82 14.35 5.38 15.75
N PRO A 83 15.68 5.26 15.61
CA PRO A 83 16.28 4.96 14.31
C PRO A 83 15.70 3.68 13.68
N PHE A 84 15.28 3.76 12.43
CA PHE A 84 14.81 2.63 11.62
C PHE A 84 15.53 2.57 10.27
N GLY A 85 15.50 1.42 9.61
CA GLY A 85 16.12 1.26 8.30
C GLY A 85 17.62 1.61 8.30
N PRO A 86 18.08 2.57 7.46
CA PRO A 86 19.47 3.00 7.41
C PRO A 86 19.88 3.95 8.56
N GLY A 87 19.00 4.22 9.53
CA GLY A 87 19.26 5.10 10.68
C GLY A 87 18.39 6.35 10.75
N ASP A 88 17.34 6.43 9.93
CA ASP A 88 16.42 7.57 9.91
C ASP A 88 15.59 7.65 11.19
N VAL A 89 15.30 8.86 11.64
CA VAL A 89 14.41 9.13 12.79
C VAL A 89 13.19 9.90 12.32
N ALA A 90 12.02 9.31 12.48
CA ALA A 90 10.78 9.87 11.95
C ALA A 90 10.19 10.93 12.90
N PRO A 91 9.85 12.14 12.38
CA PRO A 91 9.03 13.12 13.09
C PRO A 91 7.71 12.53 13.58
N ALA A 92 7.07 13.17 14.56
CA ALA A 92 5.90 12.64 15.26
C ALA A 92 4.65 12.46 14.37
N ASP A 93 4.60 13.12 13.21
CA ASP A 93 3.50 13.13 12.24
C ASP A 93 3.87 12.49 10.89
N ALA A 94 5.05 11.86 10.81
CA ALA A 94 5.55 11.27 9.59
C ALA A 94 4.72 10.08 9.11
N VAL A 95 4.80 9.80 7.81
CA VAL A 95 4.17 8.63 7.17
C VAL A 95 5.26 7.65 6.72
N LEU A 96 5.07 6.36 6.97
CA LEU A 96 5.88 5.29 6.39
C LEU A 96 5.02 4.51 5.39
N VAL A 97 5.40 4.53 4.12
CA VAL A 97 4.77 3.75 3.05
C VAL A 97 5.56 2.47 2.83
N VAL A 98 4.93 1.33 3.09
CA VAL A 98 5.49 0.00 2.97
C VAL A 98 4.88 -0.69 1.75
N SER A 99 5.69 -1.03 0.75
CA SER A 99 5.24 -1.76 -0.44
C SER A 99 5.73 -3.19 -0.44
N GLY A 100 4.99 -4.09 -1.08
CA GLY A 100 5.41 -5.47 -1.25
C GLY A 100 4.28 -6.42 -1.61
N ARG A 101 4.56 -7.70 -1.41
CA ARG A 101 3.61 -8.80 -1.57
C ARG A 101 3.31 -9.41 -0.20
N PHE A 102 2.10 -9.94 -0.05
CA PHE A 102 1.64 -10.65 1.14
C PHE A 102 1.53 -9.77 2.40
N LEU A 103 1.26 -8.47 2.25
CA LEU A 103 1.17 -7.56 3.39
C LEU A 103 -0.16 -7.64 4.14
N HIS A 104 -1.16 -8.39 3.66
CA HIS A 104 -2.40 -8.65 4.40
C HIS A 104 -2.45 -10.02 5.08
N THR A 105 -1.32 -10.73 5.21
CA THR A 105 -1.32 -11.95 6.03
C THR A 105 -1.66 -11.63 7.49
N PRO A 106 -2.24 -12.57 8.25
CA PRO A 106 -2.66 -12.34 9.64
C PRO A 106 -1.54 -11.80 10.56
N GLU A 107 -0.28 -12.17 10.29
CA GLU A 107 0.89 -11.83 11.10
C GLU A 107 1.24 -10.34 11.02
N VAL A 108 1.06 -9.71 9.85
CA VAL A 108 1.51 -8.34 9.60
C VAL A 108 0.38 -7.35 9.34
N ARG A 109 -0.83 -7.80 8.96
CA ARG A 109 -1.96 -6.89 8.67
C ARG A 109 -2.32 -5.94 9.81
N GLY A 110 -2.07 -6.34 11.06
CA GLY A 110 -2.30 -5.51 12.24
C GLY A 110 -1.24 -4.43 12.49
N LEU A 111 -0.20 -4.35 11.67
CA LEU A 111 0.86 -3.36 11.76
C LEU A 111 0.52 -2.05 11.02
N TRP A 112 -0.47 -2.08 10.14
CA TRP A 112 -0.81 -0.97 9.26
C TRP A 112 -1.91 -0.11 9.86
N ASN A 113 -1.77 1.20 9.75
CA ASN A 113 -2.83 2.15 10.07
C ASN A 113 -3.87 2.26 8.94
N PHE A 114 -3.38 2.12 7.71
CA PHE A 114 -4.15 2.14 6.48
C PHE A 114 -3.49 1.19 5.48
N SER A 115 -4.27 0.54 4.62
CA SER A 115 -3.71 -0.34 3.60
C SER A 115 -4.48 -0.34 2.29
N VAL A 116 -3.73 -0.50 1.21
CA VAL A 116 -4.23 -0.58 -0.17
C VAL A 116 -3.94 -1.97 -0.70
N TRP A 117 -4.98 -2.63 -1.23
CA TRP A 117 -4.83 -3.80 -2.09
C TRP A 117 -4.92 -3.39 -3.55
N LEU A 118 -3.85 -3.63 -4.30
CA LEU A 118 -3.73 -3.30 -5.71
C LEU A 118 -4.09 -4.51 -6.57
N GLU A 119 -5.22 -4.41 -7.26
CA GLU A 119 -5.63 -5.37 -8.29
C GLU A 119 -4.98 -4.97 -9.62
N SER A 120 -4.50 -5.98 -10.35
CA SER A 120 -4.09 -5.86 -11.75
C SER A 120 -4.73 -7.02 -12.50
N ASN A 121 -5.80 -6.71 -13.21
CA ASN A 121 -6.60 -7.65 -13.95
C ASN A 121 -6.18 -7.67 -15.44
N PRO A 122 -6.13 -8.85 -16.06
CA PRO A 122 -5.88 -8.92 -17.50
C PRO A 122 -7.00 -8.19 -18.26
N PRO A 123 -6.72 -7.69 -19.48
CA PRO A 123 -7.74 -7.11 -20.34
C PRO A 123 -8.95 -8.03 -20.50
N ILE A 124 -10.14 -7.45 -20.69
CA ILE A 124 -11.38 -8.21 -20.88
C ILE A 124 -11.19 -9.20 -22.05
N GLY A 125 -11.47 -10.48 -21.79
CA GLY A 125 -11.34 -11.56 -22.77
C GLY A 125 -9.94 -12.19 -22.87
N ALA A 126 -8.93 -11.61 -22.22
CA ALA A 126 -7.62 -12.27 -22.09
C ALA A 126 -7.67 -13.37 -21.00
N PRO A 127 -6.98 -14.51 -21.22
CA PRO A 127 -6.89 -15.53 -20.19
C PRO A 127 -6.18 -14.96 -18.96
N ARG A 128 -6.70 -15.28 -17.76
CA ARG A 128 -6.00 -14.96 -16.52
C ARG A 128 -4.75 -15.85 -16.43
N PRO A 129 -3.56 -15.29 -16.14
CA PRO A 129 -2.38 -16.10 -15.94
C PRO A 129 -2.57 -17.06 -14.78
N GLU A 130 -1.99 -18.25 -14.89
CA GLU A 130 -1.96 -19.19 -13.79
C GLU A 130 -1.08 -18.64 -12.66
N LEU A 131 -1.66 -18.51 -11.48
CA LEU A 131 -0.93 -17.97 -10.33
C LEU A 131 -0.09 -19.06 -9.66
N PRO A 132 1.12 -18.72 -9.16
CA PRO A 132 1.87 -19.59 -8.26
C PRO A 132 1.03 -20.03 -7.04
N ASP A 133 1.29 -21.23 -6.52
CA ASP A 133 0.51 -21.81 -5.40
C ASP A 133 0.55 -20.95 -4.13
N ALA A 134 1.65 -20.26 -3.87
CA ALA A 134 1.77 -19.33 -2.74
C ALA A 134 0.78 -18.16 -2.86
N GLU A 135 0.61 -17.61 -4.06
CA GLU A 135 -0.33 -16.52 -4.31
C GLU A 135 -1.78 -17.00 -4.24
N LYS A 136 -2.09 -18.17 -4.81
CA LYS A 136 -3.41 -18.80 -4.66
C LYS A 136 -3.75 -19.02 -3.19
N HIS A 137 -2.79 -19.55 -2.42
CA HIS A 137 -2.96 -19.76 -1.00
C HIS A 137 -3.22 -18.42 -0.29
N TYR A 138 -2.40 -17.41 -0.56
CA TYR A 138 -2.53 -16.07 0.01
C TYR A 138 -3.90 -15.44 -0.25
N LEU A 139 -4.35 -15.41 -1.51
CA LEU A 139 -5.65 -14.86 -1.88
C LEU A 139 -6.79 -15.57 -1.16
N ARG A 140 -6.69 -16.90 -1.01
CA ARG A 140 -7.70 -17.73 -0.34
C ARG A 140 -7.74 -17.51 1.17
N THR A 141 -6.59 -17.45 1.84
CA THR A 141 -6.52 -17.45 3.31
C THR A 141 -6.48 -16.05 3.91
N SER A 142 -5.73 -15.13 3.29
CA SER A 142 -5.55 -13.77 3.80
C SER A 142 -6.62 -12.81 3.28
N ARG A 143 -7.26 -13.14 2.15
CA ARG A 143 -8.38 -12.39 1.55
C ARG A 143 -8.10 -10.89 1.49
N PRO A 144 -7.00 -10.44 0.83
CA PRO A 144 -6.52 -9.06 0.90
C PRO A 144 -7.58 -8.04 0.49
N LYS A 145 -8.42 -8.35 -0.50
CA LYS A 145 -9.57 -7.52 -0.91
C LYS A 145 -10.51 -7.17 0.25
N ALA A 146 -10.75 -8.12 1.16
CA ALA A 146 -11.61 -7.91 2.32
C ALA A 146 -10.85 -7.32 3.53
N ALA A 147 -9.53 -7.51 3.59
CA ALA A 147 -8.70 -7.04 4.69
C ALA A 147 -8.19 -5.60 4.50
N ALA A 148 -8.08 -5.14 3.26
CA ALA A 148 -7.55 -3.82 2.94
C ALA A 148 -8.51 -2.69 3.33
N SER A 149 -7.96 -1.52 3.64
CA SER A 149 -8.78 -0.32 3.84
C SER A 149 -9.41 0.15 2.51
N VAL A 150 -8.66 0.02 1.42
CA VAL A 150 -9.10 0.37 0.06
C VAL A 150 -8.58 -0.65 -0.96
N ILE A 151 -9.38 -0.89 -1.99
CA ILE A 151 -9.00 -1.68 -3.17
C ILE A 151 -8.82 -0.72 -4.34
N VAL A 152 -7.75 -0.87 -5.10
CA VAL A 152 -7.48 -0.09 -6.30
C VAL A 152 -7.29 -1.04 -7.49
N GLU A 153 -8.08 -0.84 -8.53
CA GLU A 153 -7.84 -1.42 -9.85
C GLU A 153 -6.78 -0.58 -10.58
N ASN A 154 -5.65 -1.20 -10.95
CA ASN A 154 -4.47 -0.54 -11.48
C ASN A 154 -3.91 -1.24 -12.74
N SER A 155 -4.76 -1.96 -13.48
CA SER A 155 -4.40 -2.53 -14.79
C SER A 155 -3.98 -1.47 -15.81
N ASP A 156 -4.56 -0.26 -15.72
CA ASP A 156 -4.13 0.94 -16.43
C ASP A 156 -3.57 1.94 -15.40
N THR A 157 -2.25 2.01 -15.31
CA THR A 157 -1.56 2.88 -14.33
C THR A 157 -1.76 4.37 -14.58
N ALA A 158 -2.22 4.75 -15.77
CA ALA A 158 -2.56 6.13 -16.08
C ALA A 158 -4.00 6.48 -15.66
N HIS A 159 -4.87 5.49 -15.46
CA HIS A 159 -6.25 5.66 -15.03
C HIS A 159 -6.64 4.67 -13.92
N PRO A 160 -5.92 4.66 -12.79
CA PRO A 160 -6.26 3.78 -11.68
C PRO A 160 -7.59 4.19 -11.06
N VAL A 161 -8.34 3.21 -10.54
CA VAL A 161 -9.68 3.44 -9.99
C VAL A 161 -9.83 2.76 -8.64
N GLN A 162 -10.31 3.50 -7.64
CA GLN A 162 -10.75 2.88 -6.39
C GLN A 162 -11.99 2.03 -6.63
N VAL A 163 -11.93 0.76 -6.23
CA VAL A 163 -13.05 -0.16 -6.31
C VAL A 163 -13.69 -0.28 -4.93
N PHE A 164 -15.00 -0.12 -4.87
CA PHE A 164 -15.79 -0.43 -3.69
C PHE A 164 -16.27 -1.88 -3.84
N GLY A 165 -15.86 -2.75 -2.91
CA GLY A 165 -16.44 -4.08 -2.86
C GLY A 165 -17.93 -3.96 -2.56
N ASP A 166 -18.78 -4.63 -3.32
CA ASP A 166 -20.18 -4.82 -2.95
C ASP A 166 -20.18 -5.63 -1.63
N PHE A 167 -20.25 -4.93 -0.50
CA PHE A 167 -20.48 -5.54 0.80
C PHE A 167 -21.96 -5.92 0.86
N CYS A 168 -22.27 -7.17 0.50
CA CYS A 168 -23.51 -7.84 0.87
C CYS A 168 -23.32 -8.62 2.17
#